data_AF-A0A6H5H9H9-F1
#
_entry.id   AF-A0A6H5H9H9-F1
#
_cell.length_a   1.000
_cell.length_b   1.000
_cell.length_c   1.000
_cell.angle_alpha   90.00
_cell.angle_beta   90.00
_cell.angle_gamma   90.00
#
_symmetry.space_group_name_H-M   'P 1'
#
loop_
_entity.id
_entity.type
_entity.pdbx_description
1 polymer ?
#
loop_
_entity_poly.entity_id
_entity_poly.type
_entity_poly.pdbx_seq_one_letter_code
_entity_poly.pdbx_strand_id
1 'polypeptide(L)' 'MELDARASRKTNAMTWVGLGLMSVQFGILARLTWWEYSWDIMEPVTYFVTYGTAMATYAYFVLTKQ' A
#
# COMPACT_ATOMS: atom_id res chain seq x y z
N MET A 1 -30.58 -9.27 0.90
CA MET A 1 -29.94 -8.65 2.09
C MET A 1 -28.72 -9.44 2.59
N GLU A 2 -28.69 -10.77 2.61
CA GLU A 2 -27.51 -11.52 3.07
C GLU A 2 -26.26 -11.35 2.19
N LEU A 3 -26.42 -11.21 0.87
CA LEU A 3 -25.31 -11.01 -0.07
C LEU A 3 -24.64 -9.64 0.10
N ASP A 4 -25.41 -8.57 0.32
CA ASP A 4 -24.88 -7.23 0.61
C ASP A 4 -24.10 -7.18 1.92
N ALA A 5 -24.59 -7.87 2.95
CA ALA A 5 -23.89 -7.97 4.23
C ALA A 5 -22.53 -8.69 4.06
N ARG A 6 -22.47 -9.74 3.23
CA ARG A 6 -21.21 -10.44 2.90
C ARG A 6 -20.28 -9.58 2.04
N ALA A 7 -20.80 -8.85 1.06
CA ALA A 7 -20.02 -7.94 0.22
C ALA A 7 -19.40 -6.80 1.05
N SER A 8 -20.20 -6.14 1.89
CA SER A 8 -19.73 -5.07 2.78
C SER A 8 -18.64 -5.56 3.74
N ARG A 9 -18.77 -6.77 4.28
CA ARG A 9 -17.76 -7.35 5.17
C ARG A 9 -16.44 -7.64 4.44
N LYS A 10 -16.49 -8.08 3.18
CA LYS A 10 -15.31 -8.28 2.33
C LYS A 10 -14.64 -6.95 1.98
N THR A 11 -15.42 -5.93 1.60
CA THR A 11 -14.89 -4.59 1.29
C THR A 11 -14.20 -3.99 2.52
N ASN A 12 -14.82 -4.04 3.70
CA ASN A 12 -14.18 -3.57 4.94
C ASN A 12 -12.89 -4.34 5.27
N ALA A 13 -12.86 -5.65 5.08
CA ALA A 13 -11.65 -6.44 5.27
C ALA A 13 -10.55 -6.02 4.29
N MET A 14 -10.88 -5.79 3.01
CA MET A 14 -9.95 -5.32 1.99
C MET A 14 -9.36 -3.95 2.36
N THR A 15 -10.19 -3.02 2.83
CA THR A 15 -9.75 -1.69 3.30
C THR A 15 -8.80 -1.79 4.49
N TRP A 16 -9.12 -2.62 5.49
CA TRP A 16 -8.25 -2.85 6.65
C TRP A 16 -6.93 -3.53 6.28
N VAL A 17 -6.95 -4.47 5.34
CA VAL A 17 -5.74 -5.10 4.80
C VAL A 17 -4.88 -4.08 4.06
N GLY A 18 -5.48 -3.19 3.26
CA GLY A 18 -4.78 -2.10 2.59
C GLY A 18 -4.10 -1.15 3.58
N LEU A 19 -4.81 -0.73 4.63
CA LEU A 19 -4.25 0.10 5.70
C LEU A 19 -3.12 -0.60 6.45
N GLY A 20 -3.27 -1.91 6.72
CA GLY A 20 -2.24 -2.73 7.34
C GLY A 20 -0.99 -2.82 6.48
N LEU A 21 -1.13 -3.07 5.18
CA LEU A 21 -0.01 -3.12 4.23
C LEU A 21 0.74 -1.79 4.16
N MET A 22 0.02 -0.66 4.04
CA MET A 22 0.64 0.66 4.03
C MET A 22 1.39 0.97 5.34
N SER A 23 0.83 0.55 6.47
CA SER A 23 1.45 0.74 7.79
C SER A 23 2.72 -0.11 7.94
N VAL A 24 2.68 -1.36 7.49
CA VAL A 24 3.84 -2.27 7.50
C VAL A 24 4.92 -1.75 6.54
N GLN A 25 4.54 -1.28 5.36
CA GLN A 25 5.45 -0.68 4.39
C GLN A 25 6.20 0.51 4.99
N PHE A 26 5.49 1.43 5.64
CA PHE A 26 6.10 2.57 6.33
C PHE A 26 6.97 2.13 7.53
N GLY A 27 6.51 1.17 8.33
CA GLY A 27 7.25 0.67 9.49
C GLY A 27 8.56 -0.04 9.12
N ILE A 28 8.56 -0.85 8.06
CA ILE A 28 9.77 -1.52 7.55
C ILE A 28 10.76 -0.50 7.01
N LEU A 29 10.29 0.48 6.21
CA LEU A 29 11.15 1.56 5.71
C LEU A 29 11.75 2.38 6.85
N ALA A 30 10.94 2.75 7.86
CA ALA A 30 11.41 3.48 9.03
C ALA A 30 12.45 2.66 9.82
N ARG A 31 12.22 1.36 10.00
CA ARG A 31 13.18 0.47 10.68
C ARG A 31 14.49 0.38 9.91
N LEU A 32 14.45 0.13 8.59
CA LEU A 32 15.66 0.05 7.75
C LEU A 32 16.45 1.37 7.74
N THR A 33 15.76 2.52 7.70
CA THR A 33 16.38 3.85 7.66
C THR A 33 17.15 4.20 8.94
N TRP A 34 16.72 3.67 10.09
CA TRP A 34 17.30 4.03 11.39
C TRP A 34 18.28 3.00 11.94
N TRP A 35 18.12 1.71 11.59
CA TRP A 35 18.94 0.64 12.14
C TRP A 35 20.12 0.20 11.26
N GLU A 36 19.90 -0.03 9.96
CA GLU A 36 20.90 -0.70 9.11
C GLU A 36 21.45 0.17 7.97
N TYR A 37 20.63 1.04 7.38
CA TYR A 37 21.00 1.80 6.19
C TYR A 37 20.80 3.30 6.41
N SER A 38 21.88 4.08 6.25
CA SER A 38 21.77 5.54 6.22
C SER A 38 20.79 5.98 5.13
N TRP A 39 20.21 7.17 5.33
CA TRP A 39 19.20 7.78 4.46
C TRP A 39 19.56 7.73 2.96
N ASP A 40 20.86 7.79 2.62
CA ASP A 40 21.41 7.71 1.26
C ASP A 40 20.97 6.46 0.46
N ILE A 41 20.78 5.31 1.14
CA ILE A 41 20.31 4.06 0.51
C ILE A 41 18.78 3.98 0.48
N MET A 42 18.10 4.67 1.39
CA MET A 42 16.65 4.66 1.50
C MET A 42 15.97 5.66 0.57
N GLU A 43 16.68 6.71 0.15
CA GLU A 43 16.21 7.67 -0.84
C GLU A 43 15.70 6.98 -2.13
N PRO A 44 16.49 6.17 -2.86
CA PRO A 44 15.99 5.51 -4.07
C PRO A 44 14.86 4.51 -3.79
N VAL A 45 14.91 3.80 -2.65
CA VAL A 45 13.89 2.78 -2.29
C VAL A 45 12.53 3.43 -2.07
N THR A 46 12.49 4.53 -1.34
CA THR A 46 11.24 5.29 -1.11
C THR A 46 10.69 5.85 -2.41
N TYR A 47 11.55 6.35 -3.30
CA TYR A 47 11.14 6.78 -4.65
C TYR A 47 10.48 5.65 -5.45
N PHE A 48 11.10 4.47 -5.53
CA PHE A 48 10.52 3.32 -6.24
C PHE A 48 9.20 2.86 -5.65
N VAL A 49 9.09 2.86 -4.33
CA VAL A 49 7.85 2.54 -3.61
C VAL A 49 6.73 3.51 -4.00
N THR A 50 6.97 4.82 -3.91
CA THR A 50 5.96 5.83 -4.24
C THR A 50 5.55 5.75 -5.71
N TYR A 51 6.52 5.60 -6.61
CA TYR A 51 6.25 5.44 -8.04
C TYR A 51 5.48 4.14 -8.34
N GLY A 52 5.83 3.05 -7.68
CA GLY A 52 5.14 1.77 -7.79
C GLY A 52 3.69 1.83 -7.31
N THR A 53 3.43 2.50 -6.19
CA THR A 53 2.05 2.76 -5.71
C THR A 53 1.28 3.61 -6.71
N ALA A 54 1.88 4.68 -7.25
CA ALA A 54 1.24 5.52 -8.26
C ALA A 54 0.92 4.73 -9.54
N MET A 55 1.84 3.89 -10.01
CA MET A 55 1.62 3.00 -11.14
C MET A 55 0.49 1.98 -10.87
N ALA A 56 0.42 1.41 -9.67
CA ALA A 56 -0.65 0.49 -9.30
C ALA A 56 -2.02 1.19 -9.28
N THR A 57 -2.09 2.41 -8.74
CA THR A 57 -3.31 3.23 -8.79
C THR A 57 -3.70 3.58 -10.21
N TYR A 58 -2.75 3.93 -11.07
CA TYR A 58 -3.01 4.22 -12.48
C TYR A 58 -3.44 2.97 -13.26
N ALA A 59 -2.82 1.81 -13.02
CA ALA A 59 -3.24 0.54 -13.60
C ALA A 59 -4.67 0.17 -13.17
N TYR A 60 -5.03 0.42 -11.92
CA TYR A 60 -6.39 0.24 -11.42
C TYR A 60 -7.39 1.16 -12.13
N PHE A 61 -7.04 2.44 -12.32
CA PHE A 61 -7.85 3.38 -13.11
C PHE A 61 -8.06 2.89 -14.54
N VAL A 62 -7.00 2.45 -15.23
CA VAL A 62 -7.10 1.92 -16.60
C VAL A 62 -7.98 0.66 -16.67
N LEU A 63 -7.84 -0.26 -15.70
CA LEU A 63 -8.57 -1.52 -15.68
C LEU A 63 -10.06 -1.33 -15.35
N THR A 64 -10.35 -0.48 -14.38
CA THR A 64 -11.71 -0.29 -13.87
C THR A 64 -12.46 0.80 -14.66
N LYS A 65 -11.74 1.60 -15.48
CA LYS A 65 -12.23 2.79 -16.21
C LYS A 65 -13.17 3.66 -15.36
N GLN A 66 -12.86 3.73 -14.06
CA GLN A 66 -13.58 4.55 -13.10
C GLN A 66 -13.42 6.02 -13.44
#